data_AF-A0A6M0BNB2-F1
#
_entry.id   AF-A0A6M0BNB2-F1
#
_cell.length_a   1.000
_cell.length_b   1.000
_cell.length_c   1.000
_cell.angle_alpha   90.00
_cell.angle_beta   90.00
_cell.angle_gamma   90.00
#
_symmetry.space_group_name_H-M   'P 1'
#
loop_
_entity.id
_entity.type
_entity.pdbx_description
1 polymer ?
#
loop_
_entity_poly.entity_id
_entity_poly.type
_entity_poly.pdbx_seq_one_letter_code
_entity_poly.pdbx_strand_id
1 'polypeptide(L)' 'MTFEQIWQRSDLLGTQIITRDKGKRLGVVSQLWVDVDRREVVAIGLRDNILAVAGIPKFMFLENIR' A
#
# COMPACT_ATOMS: atom_id res chain seq x y z
N MET A 1 -27.67 -4.93 0.70
CA MET A 1 -26.60 -5.06 -0.31
C MET A 1 -25.48 -4.14 0.11
N THR A 2 -24.43 -4.68 0.71
CA THR A 2 -23.18 -3.95 0.92
C THR A 2 -22.49 -3.86 -0.44
N PHE A 3 -22.27 -2.65 -0.95
CA PHE A 3 -21.42 -2.49 -2.13
C PHE A 3 -20.02 -2.95 -1.75
N GLU A 4 -19.56 -4.08 -2.29
CA GLU A 4 -18.15 -4.40 -2.23
C GLU A 4 -17.42 -3.36 -3.09
N GLN A 5 -16.63 -2.52 -2.43
CA GLN A 5 -15.86 -1.52 -3.12
C GLN A 5 -14.62 -2.20 -3.72
N ILE A 6 -14.73 -2.54 -5.00
CA ILE A 6 -13.64 -3.12 -5.78
C ILE A 6 -12.76 -1.98 -6.28
N TRP A 7 -11.47 -2.05 -5.97
CA TRP A 7 -10.45 -1.12 -6.48
C TRP A 7 -9.56 -1.85 -7.49
N GLN A 8 -9.28 -1.22 -8.62
CA GLN A 8 -8.26 -1.75 -9.52
C GLN A 8 -6.89 -1.53 -8.88
N ARG A 9 -5.93 -2.43 -9.18
CA ARG A 9 -4.54 -2.26 -8.73
C ARG A 9 -4.00 -0.87 -9.10
N SER A 10 -4.31 -0.40 -10.31
CA SER A 10 -3.89 0.91 -10.81
C SER A 10 -4.33 2.06 -9.93
N ASP A 11 -5.51 1.95 -9.31
CA ASP A 11 -6.10 3.02 -8.49
C ASP A 11 -5.38 3.16 -7.14
N LEU A 12 -4.71 2.08 -6.70
CA LEU A 12 -3.94 2.05 -5.46
C LEU A 12 -2.49 2.47 -5.67
N LEU A 13 -1.90 2.19 -6.82
CA LEU A 13 -0.52 2.57 -7.11
C LEU A 13 -0.39 4.11 -7.18
N GLY A 14 0.65 4.65 -6.56
CA GLY A 14 0.88 6.11 -6.53
C GLY A 14 0.08 6.85 -5.44
N THR A 15 -0.79 6.16 -4.70
CA THR A 15 -1.51 6.75 -3.56
C THR A 15 -0.60 6.86 -2.34
N GLN A 16 -0.94 7.78 -1.43
CA GLN A 16 -0.19 7.98 -0.18
C GLN A 16 -0.75 7.08 0.93
N ILE A 17 0.15 6.51 1.74
CA ILE A 17 -0.25 5.89 3.01
C ILE A 17 -0.06 6.90 4.13
N ILE A 18 -1.15 7.17 4.85
CA ILE A 18 -1.20 8.08 6.00
C ILE A 18 -1.72 7.29 7.20
N THR A 19 -1.00 7.31 8.32
CA THR A 19 -1.41 6.60 9.53
C THR A 19 -2.67 7.22 10.13
N ARG A 20 -3.52 6.38 10.72
CA ARG A 20 -4.78 6.85 11.31
C ARG A 20 -4.54 7.44 12.69
N ASP A 21 -3.56 6.92 13.42
CA ASP A 21 -3.26 7.30 14.80
C ASP A 21 -2.65 8.71 14.93
N LYS A 22 -1.74 9.06 14.01
CA LYS A 22 -0.84 10.23 14.08
C LYS A 22 -0.87 11.08 12.82
N GLY A 23 -1.60 10.67 11.78
CA GLY A 23 -1.59 11.35 10.49
C GLY A 23 -0.21 11.32 9.81
N LYS A 24 0.66 10.38 10.17
CA LYS A 24 2.02 10.31 9.63
C LYS A 24 2.00 9.73 8.23
N ARG A 25 2.57 10.45 7.26
CA ARG A 25 2.79 9.90 5.92
C ARG A 25 3.91 8.86 5.94
N LEU A 26 3.59 7.62 5.57
CA LEU A 26 4.55 6.51 5.53
C LEU A 26 5.25 6.37 4.17
N GLY A 27 4.64 6.88 3.11
CA GLY A 27 5.18 6.83 1.75
C GLY A 27 4.09 6.76 0.70
N VAL A 28 4.49 6.33 -0.50
CA VAL A 28 3.63 6.14 -1.67
C VAL A 28 3.62 4.67 -2.08
N VAL A 29 2.44 4.13 -2.37
CA VAL A 29 2.27 2.75 -2.84
C VAL A 29 2.99 2.55 -4.17
N SER A 30 3.98 1.65 -4.20
CA SER A 30 4.67 1.21 -5.42
C SER A 30 4.25 -0.19 -5.85
N GLN A 31 3.89 -1.06 -4.91
CA GLN A 31 3.55 -2.45 -5.16
C GLN A 31 2.51 -2.95 -4.16
N LEU A 32 1.72 -3.93 -4.57
CA LEU A 32 0.85 -4.71 -3.68
C LEU A 32 1.37 -6.14 -3.64
N TRP A 33 1.51 -6.69 -2.45
CA TRP A 33 1.93 -8.08 -2.20
C TRP A 33 0.71 -8.91 -1.85
N VAL A 34 0.55 -10.03 -2.54
CA VAL A 34 -0.59 -10.91 -2.42
C VAL A 34 -0.10 -12.26 -1.91
N ASP A 35 -0.74 -12.76 -0.86
CA ASP A 35 -0.70 -14.19 -0.53
C ASP A 35 -1.56 -14.91 -1.57
N VAL A 36 -0.91 -15.69 -2.45
CA VAL A 36 -1.57 -16.33 -3.59
C VAL A 36 -2.47 -17.48 -3.14
N ASP A 37 -2.11 -18.18 -2.07
CA ASP A 37 -2.87 -19.30 -1.53
C ASP A 37 -4.16 -18.80 -0.89
N ARG A 38 -4.10 -17.68 -0.17
CA ARG A 38 -5.25 -17.03 0.47
C ARG A 38 -6.02 -16.07 -0.45
N ARG A 39 -5.40 -15.63 -1.55
CA ARG A 39 -5.91 -14.62 -2.49
C ARG A 39 -6.17 -13.26 -1.84
N GLU A 40 -5.29 -12.86 -0.93
CA GLU A 40 -5.43 -11.62 -0.15
C GLU A 40 -4.20 -10.73 -0.25
N VAL A 41 -4.40 -9.41 -0.27
CA VAL A 41 -3.30 -8.45 -0.17
C VAL A 41 -2.82 -8.43 1.28
N VAL A 42 -1.54 -8.74 1.50
CA VAL A 42 -0.95 -8.85 2.86
C VAL A 42 0.03 -7.74 3.18
N ALA A 43 0.67 -7.15 2.17
CA ALA A 43 1.67 -6.10 2.35
C ALA A 43 1.68 -5.11 1.19
N ILE A 44 2.27 -3.95 1.44
CA ILE A 44 2.44 -2.88 0.45
C ILE A 44 3.91 -2.52 0.33
N GLY A 45 4.38 -2.41 -0.91
CA GLY A 45 5.64 -1.76 -1.24
C GLY A 45 5.49 -0.24 -1.22
N LEU A 46 6.44 0.44 -0.60
CA LEU A 46 6.47 1.88 -0.39
C LEU A 46 7.72 2.49 -1.02
N ARG A 47 7.54 3.70 -1.54
CA ARG A 47 8.62 4.62 -1.93
C ARG A 47 8.42 5.99 -1.27
N ASP A 48 9.50 6.72 -1.08
CA ASP A 48 9.46 8.01 -0.37
C ASP A 48 8.65 9.08 -1.12
N ASN A 49 8.72 9.09 -2.45
CA ASN A 49 7.97 10.00 -3.31
C ASN A 49 7.58 9.34 -4.64
N ILE A 50 6.65 9.96 -5.38
CA ILE A 50 6.08 9.38 -6.61
C ILE A 50 7.13 9.13 -7.69
N LEU A 51 8.16 9.98 -7.77
CA LEU A 51 9.21 10.00 -8.80
C LEU A 51 10.49 9.26 -8.38
N ALA A 52 10.52 8.67 -7.19
CA ALA A 52 11.68 7.96 -6.69
C ALA A 52 11.86 6.65 -7.48
N VAL A 53 12.75 6.69 -8.48
CA VAL A 53 13.19 5.52 -9.27
C VAL A 53 14.30 4.76 -8.55
N ALA A 54 15.09 5.45 -7.72
CA ALA A 54 16.17 4.89 -6.93
C ALA A 54 15.90 5.09 -5.44
N GLY A 55 15.92 3.98 -4.70
CA GLY A 55 15.69 3.93 -3.26
C GLY A 55 15.58 2.47 -2.81
N ILE A 56 15.91 2.21 -1.54
CA ILE A 56 15.76 0.86 -0.98
C ILE A 56 14.26 0.54 -0.94
N PRO A 57 13.79 -0.52 -1.61
CA PRO A 57 12.39 -0.91 -1.57
C PRO A 57 11.98 -1.18 -0.12
N LYS A 58 11.02 -0.41 0.37
CA LYS A 58 10.45 -0.64 1.69
C LYS A 58 9.17 -1.43 1.52
N PHE A 59 8.99 -2.49 2.30
CA PHE A 59 7.75 -3.24 2.37
C PHE A 59 7.17 -3.15 3.78
N MET A 60 5.85 -3.19 3.88
CA MET A 60 5.14 -3.13 5.16
C MET A 60 3.88 -3.98 5.09
N PHE A 61 3.72 -4.89 6.06
CA PHE A 61 2.49 -5.64 6.24
C PHE A 61 1.33 -4.71 6.61
N LEU A 62 0.13 -5.00 6.11
CA LEU A 62 -1.05 -4.18 6.36
C LEU A 62 -1.38 -4.07 7.86
N GLU A 63 -1.17 -5.15 8.61
CA GLU A 63 -1.40 -5.21 10.07
C GLU A 63 -0.51 -4.24 10.87
N ASN A 64 0.61 -3.81 10.28
CA ASN A 64 1.57 -2.90 10.89
C ASN A 64 1.32 -1.43 10.53
N ILE A 65 0.34 -1.13 9.67
CA ILE A 65 -0.08 0.24 9.35
C ILE A 65 -1.08 0.69 10.41
N ARG A 66 -0.64 1.56 11.31
CA ARG A 66 -1.45 2.15 12.39
C ARG A 66 -1.27 3.65 12.39
#